data_AF-A0AA39IJR2-F1
#
_entry.id   AF-A0AA39IJR2-F1
#
_cell.length_a   1.000
_cell.length_b   1.000
_cell.length_c   1.000
_cell.angle_alpha   90.00
_cell.angle_beta   90.00
_cell.angle_gamma   90.00
#
_symmetry.space_group_name_H-M   'P 1'
#
loop_
_entity.id
_entity.type
_entity.pdbx_description
1 polymer ?
#
loop_
_entity_poly.entity_id
_entity_poly.type
_entity_poly.pdbx_seq_one_letter_code
_entity_poly.pdbx_strand_id
1 'polypeptide(L)'
;MSQSVQWNLTAVLEHCGPLVGECVPPGSVTEEFLRSFMKTSASPQFIAALALIGPPRGELLVRNLLQIPFGEQGSLSQAQINEREGWKLSVLALRALYNILSSQRIMDSVRSLPLDNWRKLLRMIPISLEVTACLSRIAEVLYRNFSLHVDYPMIHEDFAVLYTDLPESVDRSFMTAFFLWFLREDVGYLAECKSTVDPNAFVSLLKVVDTVLDSPSHGKTLKIHYNNVRFVELYVEELASNIFDNLDSDFVLKVLCPAVSIIANALIYNPFSEGSYYDTDEMNTLKTLCDMFEAIYDIDAQEILSEQDDLNEAENDRGDGQPLRPAPSKPYRRPFLSQSVKDLAFLLKRASAAELAELRTSILKALGALASKKEKYAEEMADRRLVPLVISCARITVHSPFQMQHAITTLSMMCKHRRNQELLFEVEQTPTGAIDHEKLLAELGMRAVVDATGKLKLEKL
;
A
#
# COMPACT_ATOMS: atom_id res chain seq x y z
N MET A 1 -16.25 -12.44 -43.83
CA MET A 1 -15.31 -13.32 -44.57
C MET A 1 -13.89 -12.81 -44.34
N SER A 2 -13.20 -13.29 -43.30
CA SER A 2 -11.79 -12.96 -43.06
C SER A 2 -10.93 -13.88 -43.92
N GLN A 3 -10.41 -13.36 -45.03
CA GLN A 3 -9.32 -14.04 -45.73
C GLN A 3 -8.15 -14.17 -44.74
N SER A 4 -7.68 -15.39 -44.50
CA SER A 4 -6.49 -15.62 -43.69
C SER A 4 -5.29 -15.05 -44.43
N VAL A 5 -4.90 -13.82 -44.10
CA VAL A 5 -3.70 -13.20 -44.65
C VAL A 5 -2.51 -14.06 -44.24
N GLN A 6 -1.80 -14.60 -45.24
CA GLN A 6 -0.57 -15.34 -45.00
C GLN A 6 0.55 -14.32 -44.77
N TRP A 7 0.93 -14.12 -43.51
CA TRP A 7 1.99 -13.20 -43.14
C TRP A 7 3.36 -13.76 -43.51
N ASN A 8 4.06 -13.11 -44.43
CA ASN A 8 5.47 -13.32 -44.73
C ASN A 8 6.27 -12.06 -44.38
N LEU A 9 7.61 -12.13 -44.42
CA LEU A 9 8.46 -10.99 -44.06
C LEU A 9 8.12 -9.72 -44.86
N THR A 10 7.89 -9.85 -46.17
CA THR A 10 7.54 -8.72 -47.03
C THR A 10 6.24 -8.05 -46.60
N ALA A 11 5.18 -8.84 -46.38
CA ALA A 11 3.88 -8.35 -45.93
C ALA A 11 3.95 -7.68 -44.55
N VAL A 12 4.78 -8.21 -43.64
CA VAL A 12 5.02 -7.60 -42.32
C VAL A 12 5.73 -6.26 -42.47
N LEU A 13 6.77 -6.17 -43.31
CA LEU A 13 7.52 -4.93 -43.52
C LEU A 13 6.70 -3.86 -44.23
N GLU A 14 5.93 -4.23 -45.25
CA GLU A 14 4.98 -3.33 -45.91
C GLU A 14 3.96 -2.77 -44.91
N HIS A 15 3.49 -3.61 -43.98
CA HIS A 15 2.54 -3.20 -42.97
C HIS A 15 3.15 -2.31 -41.87
N CYS A 16 4.41 -2.56 -41.49
CA CYS A 16 5.16 -1.67 -40.60
C CYS A 16 5.54 -0.34 -41.29
N GLY A 17 5.57 -0.31 -42.61
CA GLY A 17 5.70 0.88 -43.44
C GLY A 17 6.85 1.80 -42.99
N PRO A 18 6.60 3.10 -42.73
CA PRO A 18 7.63 4.07 -42.37
C PRO A 18 8.34 3.74 -41.04
N LEU A 19 7.73 2.94 -40.16
CA LEU A 19 8.25 2.70 -38.81
C LEU A 19 9.52 1.84 -38.78
N VAL A 20 9.83 1.09 -39.85
CA VAL A 20 11.05 0.27 -39.93
C VAL A 20 12.17 0.93 -40.75
N GLY A 21 11.99 2.18 -41.16
CA GLY A 21 13.02 2.99 -41.83
C GLY A 21 13.99 3.63 -40.86
N GLU A 22 15.26 3.81 -41.29
CA GLU A 22 16.30 4.49 -40.51
C GLU A 22 16.03 6.00 -40.33
N CYS A 23 15.29 6.60 -41.26
CA CYS A 23 14.81 7.97 -41.19
C CYS A 23 13.32 7.97 -41.52
N VAL A 24 12.49 8.34 -40.53
CA VAL A 24 11.05 8.54 -40.72
C VAL A 24 10.85 9.97 -41.24
N PRO A 25 10.41 10.18 -42.49
CA PRO A 25 10.20 11.53 -43.00
C PRO A 25 9.15 12.26 -42.16
N PRO A 26 9.30 13.60 -41.98
CA PRO A 26 8.27 14.43 -41.34
C PRO A 26 6.90 14.20 -41.97
N GLY A 27 5.89 13.90 -41.16
CA GLY A 27 4.52 13.65 -41.64
C GLY A 27 4.27 12.31 -42.34
N SER A 28 5.27 11.41 -42.44
CA SER A 28 5.07 10.07 -43.02
C SER A 28 4.23 9.14 -42.15
N VAL A 29 4.25 9.36 -40.82
CA VAL A 29 3.39 8.65 -39.88
C VAL A 29 2.14 9.49 -39.64
N THR A 30 1.07 9.17 -40.34
CA THR A 30 -0.23 9.85 -40.22
C THR A 30 -1.14 9.17 -39.21
N GLU A 31 -2.17 9.89 -38.75
CA GLU A 31 -3.21 9.31 -37.88
C GLU A 31 -3.89 8.10 -38.55
N GLU A 32 -4.20 8.20 -39.84
CA GLU A 32 -4.84 7.13 -40.60
C GLU A 32 -3.95 5.87 -40.67
N PHE A 33 -2.65 6.07 -40.91
CA PHE A 33 -1.68 4.98 -40.87
C PHE A 33 -1.66 4.30 -39.51
N LEU A 34 -1.52 5.06 -38.40
CA LEU A 34 -1.50 4.46 -37.06
C LEU A 34 -2.81 3.78 -36.69
N ARG A 35 -3.97 4.30 -37.12
CA ARG A 35 -5.26 3.63 -36.92
C ARG A 35 -5.35 2.30 -37.67
N SER A 36 -4.83 2.26 -38.91
CA SER A 36 -4.75 1.03 -39.70
C SER A 36 -3.79 0.03 -39.03
N PHE A 37 -2.59 0.48 -38.66
CA PHE A 37 -1.59 -0.33 -37.99
C PHE A 37 -2.07 -0.87 -36.65
N MET A 38 -2.79 -0.06 -35.85
CA MET A 38 -3.35 -0.51 -34.58
C MET A 38 -4.32 -1.69 -34.74
N LYS A 39 -5.22 -1.64 -35.72
CA LYS A 39 -6.18 -2.73 -35.99
C LYS A 39 -5.46 -4.05 -36.27
N THR A 40 -4.38 -4.00 -37.03
CA THR A 40 -3.59 -5.18 -37.38
C THR A 40 -2.68 -5.63 -36.24
N SER A 41 -2.06 -4.70 -35.52
CA SER A 41 -1.16 -4.98 -34.40
C SER A 41 -1.84 -5.70 -33.22
N ALA A 42 -3.16 -5.57 -33.10
CA ALA A 42 -3.96 -6.31 -32.14
C ALA A 42 -4.21 -7.78 -32.55
N SER A 43 -3.90 -8.17 -33.80
CA SER A 43 -4.10 -9.54 -34.30
C SER A 43 -3.00 -10.48 -33.80
N PRO A 44 -3.36 -11.62 -33.17
CA PRO A 44 -2.38 -12.65 -32.77
C PRO A 44 -1.53 -13.16 -33.94
N GLN A 45 -2.11 -13.22 -35.14
CA GLN A 45 -1.42 -13.66 -36.36
C GLN A 45 -0.30 -12.70 -36.76
N PHE A 46 -0.56 -11.39 -36.63
CA PHE A 46 0.44 -10.37 -36.92
C PHE A 46 1.51 -10.33 -35.83
N ILE A 47 1.12 -10.41 -34.54
CA ILE A 47 2.07 -10.46 -33.41
C ILE A 47 3.04 -11.65 -33.57
N ALA A 48 2.54 -12.82 -33.96
CA ALA A 48 3.37 -13.98 -34.26
C ALA A 48 4.31 -13.72 -35.46
N ALA A 49 3.81 -13.05 -36.50
CA ALA A 49 4.61 -12.70 -37.67
C ALA A 49 5.69 -11.65 -37.40
N LEU A 50 5.58 -10.83 -36.34
CA LEU A 50 6.65 -9.91 -35.92
C LEU A 50 7.95 -10.64 -35.55
N ALA A 51 7.88 -11.94 -35.23
CA ALA A 51 9.09 -12.76 -35.02
C ALA A 51 9.97 -12.87 -36.28
N LEU A 52 9.40 -12.64 -37.47
CA LEU A 52 10.13 -12.60 -38.74
C LEU A 52 11.00 -11.35 -38.88
N ILE A 53 10.72 -10.28 -38.12
CA ILE A 53 11.51 -9.06 -38.13
C ILE A 53 12.82 -9.29 -37.36
N GLY A 54 13.95 -9.01 -38.01
CA GLY A 54 15.26 -9.08 -37.38
C GLY A 54 15.49 -7.96 -36.33
N PRO A 55 16.44 -8.11 -35.41
CA PRO A 55 16.66 -7.16 -34.31
C PRO A 55 16.83 -5.69 -34.73
N PRO A 56 17.62 -5.35 -35.78
CA PRO A 56 17.81 -3.95 -36.18
C PRO A 56 16.49 -3.26 -36.57
N ARG A 57 15.59 -3.99 -37.21
CA ARG A 57 14.29 -3.46 -37.66
C ARG A 57 13.26 -3.44 -36.53
N GLY A 58 13.35 -4.39 -35.59
CA GLY A 58 12.56 -4.36 -34.36
C GLY A 58 12.91 -3.14 -33.51
N GLU A 59 14.19 -2.83 -33.38
CA GLU A 59 14.68 -1.64 -32.69
C GLU A 59 14.20 -0.34 -33.34
N LEU A 60 14.31 -0.22 -34.68
CA LEU A 60 13.77 0.93 -35.40
C LEU A 60 12.26 1.09 -35.19
N LEU A 61 11.50 0.00 -35.25
CA LEU A 61 10.05 0.02 -35.01
C LEU A 61 9.70 0.58 -33.63
N VAL A 62 10.34 0.08 -32.57
CA VAL A 62 10.09 0.55 -31.20
C VAL A 62 10.56 1.99 -31.02
N ARG A 63 11.77 2.31 -31.49
CA ARG A 63 12.35 3.66 -31.41
C ARG A 63 11.46 4.68 -32.09
N ASN A 64 11.02 4.41 -33.32
CA ASN A 64 10.21 5.33 -34.09
C ASN A 64 8.83 5.55 -33.44
N LEU A 65 8.20 4.50 -32.90
CA LEU A 65 6.96 4.64 -32.15
C LEU A 65 7.12 5.48 -30.87
N LEU A 66 8.24 5.32 -30.16
CA LEU A 66 8.56 6.09 -28.96
C LEU A 66 8.98 7.53 -29.23
N GLN A 67 9.44 7.84 -30.45
CA GLN A 67 9.84 9.19 -30.83
C GLN A 67 8.65 10.07 -31.23
N ILE A 68 7.55 9.49 -31.71
CA ILE A 68 6.35 10.24 -32.13
C ILE A 68 5.84 11.21 -31.04
N PRO A 69 5.72 10.82 -29.75
CA PRO A 69 5.27 11.75 -28.72
C PRO A 69 6.17 12.96 -28.46
N PHE A 70 7.44 12.88 -28.85
CA PHE A 70 8.39 13.98 -28.67
C PHE A 70 8.33 15.04 -29.79
N GLY A 71 7.71 14.72 -30.93
CA GLY A 71 7.59 15.60 -32.09
C GLY A 71 8.93 16.03 -32.71
N GLU A 72 8.89 16.89 -33.71
CA GLU A 72 10.06 17.65 -34.17
C GLU A 72 10.38 18.72 -33.13
N GLN A 73 11.32 18.43 -32.22
CA GLN A 73 11.63 19.29 -31.09
C GLN A 73 12.33 20.58 -31.51
N GLY A 74 11.58 21.67 -31.53
CA GLY A 74 12.08 23.04 -31.45
C GLY A 74 10.99 23.96 -30.95
N SER A 75 11.01 24.32 -29.67
CA SER A 75 10.08 25.24 -28.99
C SER A 75 8.63 24.77 -28.75
N LEU A 76 8.42 23.98 -27.70
CA LEU A 76 7.12 23.97 -27.03
C LEU A 76 7.00 25.25 -26.21
N SER A 77 6.29 26.24 -26.74
CA SER A 77 5.76 27.32 -25.90
C SER A 77 4.60 26.78 -25.07
N GLN A 78 4.50 27.22 -23.81
CA GLN A 78 3.51 26.78 -22.82
C GLN A 78 2.03 26.86 -23.28
N ALA A 79 1.75 27.52 -24.41
CA ALA A 79 0.41 27.74 -24.96
C ALA A 79 -0.16 26.54 -25.75
N GLN A 80 0.64 25.55 -26.16
CA GLN A 80 0.16 24.41 -26.99
C GLN A 80 -0.24 23.16 -26.18
N ILE A 81 -0.20 23.22 -24.85
CA ILE A 81 -0.50 22.10 -23.95
C ILE A 81 -2.02 21.82 -23.83
N ASN A 82 -2.88 22.68 -24.39
CA ASN A 82 -4.31 22.70 -24.08
C ASN A 82 -5.28 21.99 -25.04
N GLU A 83 -4.84 21.21 -26.02
CA GLU A 83 -5.79 20.46 -26.86
C GLU A 83 -5.51 18.95 -26.88
N ARG A 84 -6.52 18.20 -26.43
CA ARG A 84 -6.64 16.73 -26.55
C ARG A 84 -6.42 16.22 -27.99
N GLU A 85 -6.54 17.11 -28.98
CA GLU A 85 -6.25 16.83 -30.40
C GLU A 85 -4.75 16.71 -30.70
N GLY A 86 -3.89 17.47 -30.01
CA GLY A 86 -2.43 17.43 -30.22
C GLY A 86 -1.77 16.12 -29.78
N TRP A 87 -2.38 15.40 -28.83
CA TRP A 87 -1.84 14.14 -28.29
C TRP A 87 -2.38 12.88 -28.97
N LYS A 88 -3.36 13.01 -29.90
CA LYS A 88 -4.01 11.85 -30.55
C LYS A 88 -2.99 10.93 -31.22
N LEU A 89 -2.02 11.49 -31.94
CA LEU A 89 -0.99 10.72 -32.63
C LEU A 89 -0.09 9.97 -31.65
N SER A 90 0.32 10.63 -30.56
CA SER A 90 1.13 10.05 -29.47
C SER A 90 0.42 8.90 -28.78
N VAL A 91 -0.88 9.07 -28.47
CA VAL A 91 -1.72 8.03 -27.88
C VAL A 91 -1.81 6.81 -28.81
N LEU A 92 -2.06 7.03 -30.10
CA LEU A 92 -2.14 5.93 -31.08
C LEU A 92 -0.80 5.21 -31.22
N ALA A 93 0.32 5.93 -31.23
CA ALA A 93 1.66 5.37 -31.31
C ALA A 93 1.98 4.49 -30.08
N LEU A 94 1.69 4.97 -28.87
CA LEU A 94 1.93 4.21 -27.65
C LEU A 94 1.00 3.00 -27.51
N ARG A 95 -0.26 3.09 -27.95
CA ARG A 95 -1.15 1.93 -28.01
C ARG A 95 -0.71 0.89 -29.03
N ALA A 96 -0.23 1.34 -30.19
CA ALA A 96 0.40 0.46 -31.17
C ALA A 96 1.64 -0.24 -30.58
N LEU A 97 2.47 0.52 -29.86
CA LEU A 97 3.63 -0.01 -29.15
C LEU A 97 3.22 -1.08 -28.12
N TYR A 98 2.24 -0.78 -27.27
CA TYR A 98 1.71 -1.73 -26.29
C TYR A 98 1.29 -3.07 -26.93
N ASN A 99 0.61 -3.03 -28.08
CA ASN A 99 0.20 -4.24 -28.79
C ASN A 99 1.40 -5.07 -29.25
N ILE A 100 2.38 -4.44 -29.91
CA ILE A 100 3.55 -5.15 -30.47
C ILE A 100 4.51 -5.66 -29.41
N LEU A 101 4.52 -5.05 -28.21
CA LEU A 101 5.29 -5.52 -27.05
C LEU A 101 4.83 -6.91 -26.56
N SER A 102 3.70 -7.44 -27.06
CA SER A 102 3.32 -8.84 -26.84
C SER A 102 4.23 -9.85 -27.58
N SER A 103 5.06 -9.39 -28.52
CA SER A 103 6.04 -10.23 -29.21
C SER A 103 7.38 -10.22 -28.48
N GLN A 104 7.87 -11.41 -28.09
CA GLN A 104 9.17 -11.56 -27.42
C GLN A 104 10.32 -10.94 -28.21
N ARG A 105 10.29 -11.06 -29.54
CA ARG A 105 11.34 -10.52 -30.42
C ARG A 105 11.41 -9.00 -30.39
N ILE A 106 10.25 -8.35 -30.25
CA ILE A 106 10.15 -6.90 -30.09
C ILE A 106 10.58 -6.49 -28.69
N MET A 107 10.19 -7.24 -27.65
CA MET A 107 10.66 -6.98 -26.27
C MET A 107 12.19 -7.02 -26.15
N ASP A 108 12.86 -7.93 -26.87
CA ASP A 108 14.33 -7.97 -26.90
C ASP A 108 14.95 -6.68 -27.49
N SER A 109 14.22 -6.01 -28.39
CA SER A 109 14.65 -4.75 -29.00
C SER A 109 14.47 -3.54 -28.06
N VAL A 110 13.73 -3.69 -26.95
CA VAL A 110 13.55 -2.62 -25.97
C VAL A 110 14.82 -2.37 -25.15
N ARG A 111 15.70 -3.37 -25.06
CA ARG A 111 16.93 -3.33 -24.24
C ARG A 111 17.92 -2.24 -24.65
N SER A 112 17.88 -1.80 -25.91
CA SER A 112 18.79 -0.76 -26.41
C SER A 112 18.24 0.66 -26.21
N LEU A 113 17.02 0.80 -25.70
CA LEU A 113 16.37 2.10 -25.56
C LEU A 113 16.75 2.79 -24.25
N PRO A 114 17.03 4.11 -24.29
CA PRO A 114 17.40 4.85 -23.10
C PRO A 114 16.20 5.01 -22.16
N LEU A 115 16.41 4.69 -20.88
CA LEU A 115 15.40 4.83 -19.82
C LEU A 115 14.93 6.28 -19.63
N ASP A 116 15.79 7.26 -19.88
CA ASP A 116 15.46 8.69 -19.83
C ASP A 116 14.25 9.05 -20.73
N ASN A 117 14.10 8.41 -21.89
CA ASN A 117 12.94 8.64 -22.75
C ASN A 117 11.64 8.18 -22.07
N TRP A 118 11.65 7.01 -21.45
CA TRP A 118 10.49 6.50 -20.73
C TRP A 118 10.10 7.40 -19.56
N ARG A 119 11.09 7.91 -18.82
CA ARG A 119 10.87 8.87 -17.73
C ARG A 119 10.25 10.16 -18.20
N LYS A 120 10.77 10.74 -19.29
CA LYS A 120 10.21 11.95 -19.90
C LYS A 120 8.75 11.74 -20.32
N LEU A 121 8.44 10.60 -20.96
CA LEU A 121 7.07 10.26 -21.35
C LEU A 121 6.14 10.08 -20.15
N LEU A 122 6.63 9.45 -19.07
CA LEU A 122 5.83 9.20 -17.87
C LEU A 122 5.35 10.50 -17.21
N ARG A 123 6.18 11.54 -17.25
CA ARG A 123 5.86 12.87 -16.71
C ARG A 123 4.86 13.66 -17.58
N MET A 124 4.52 13.16 -18.76
CA MET A 124 3.53 13.79 -19.65
C MET A 124 2.13 13.27 -19.33
N ILE A 125 1.46 13.96 -18.40
CA ILE A 125 0.12 13.60 -17.88
C ILE A 125 -0.87 13.17 -18.98
N PRO A 126 -1.01 13.87 -20.14
CA PRO A 126 -1.99 13.52 -21.17
C PRO A 126 -1.83 12.13 -21.80
N ILE A 127 -0.64 11.52 -21.72
CA ILE A 127 -0.32 10.21 -22.30
C ILE A 127 0.14 9.19 -21.25
N SER A 128 0.13 9.56 -19.97
CA SER A 128 0.62 8.75 -18.86
C SER A 128 -0.04 7.37 -18.77
N LEU A 129 -1.32 7.25 -19.11
CA LEU A 129 -2.04 5.97 -19.14
C LEU A 129 -1.40 5.01 -20.16
N GLU A 130 -1.16 5.46 -21.39
CA GLU A 130 -0.54 4.64 -22.42
C GLU A 130 0.93 4.32 -22.11
N VAL A 131 1.66 5.24 -21.48
CA VAL A 131 3.05 5.03 -21.05
C VAL A 131 3.13 3.98 -19.96
N THR A 132 2.28 4.07 -18.93
CA THR A 132 2.22 3.09 -17.84
C THR A 132 1.77 1.72 -18.33
N ALA A 133 0.87 1.66 -19.31
CA ALA A 133 0.52 0.42 -20.00
C ALA A 133 1.74 -0.23 -20.67
N CYS A 134 2.55 0.54 -21.41
CA CYS A 134 3.77 0.02 -22.03
C CYS A 134 4.80 -0.42 -20.98
N LEU A 135 5.05 0.38 -19.94
CA LEU A 135 6.00 0.07 -18.88
C LEU A 135 5.63 -1.21 -18.12
N SER A 136 4.35 -1.41 -17.82
CA SER A 136 3.86 -2.66 -17.19
C SER A 136 4.15 -3.92 -18.03
N ARG A 137 4.22 -3.80 -19.36
CA ARG A 137 4.55 -4.92 -20.26
C ARG A 137 6.04 -5.24 -20.30
N ILE A 138 6.89 -4.27 -19.98
CA ILE A 138 8.34 -4.44 -20.04
C ILE A 138 9.01 -4.52 -18.67
N ALA A 139 8.25 -4.65 -17.58
CA ALA A 139 8.79 -4.73 -16.22
C ALA A 139 9.90 -5.78 -16.07
N GLU A 140 9.73 -6.98 -16.63
CA GLU A 140 10.75 -8.04 -16.64
C GLU A 140 12.02 -7.64 -17.41
N VAL A 141 11.85 -6.95 -18.53
CA VAL A 141 12.97 -6.46 -19.35
C VAL A 141 13.72 -5.36 -18.60
N LEU A 142 13.00 -4.47 -17.91
CA LEU A 142 13.57 -3.42 -17.07
C LEU A 142 14.44 -4.03 -15.97
N TYR A 143 13.90 -4.97 -15.20
CA TYR A 143 14.64 -5.65 -14.14
C TYR A 143 15.91 -6.35 -14.67
N ARG A 144 15.77 -7.18 -15.72
CA ARG A 144 16.88 -8.02 -16.20
C ARG A 144 18.01 -7.25 -16.87
N ASN A 145 17.72 -6.12 -17.50
CA ASN A 145 18.70 -5.43 -18.35
C ASN A 145 19.13 -4.08 -17.78
N PHE A 146 18.36 -3.50 -16.86
CA PHE A 146 18.60 -2.14 -16.37
C PHE A 146 18.70 -2.03 -14.86
N SER A 147 18.68 -3.11 -14.09
CA SER A 147 18.81 -3.05 -12.62
C SER A 147 20.06 -2.29 -12.13
N LEU A 148 21.15 -2.33 -12.89
CA LEU A 148 22.40 -1.60 -12.60
C LEU A 148 22.47 -0.21 -13.23
N HIS A 149 21.43 0.23 -13.94
CA HIS A 149 21.40 1.52 -14.64
C HIS A 149 20.97 2.64 -13.69
N VAL A 150 21.61 3.82 -13.78
CA VAL A 150 21.34 4.96 -12.87
C VAL A 150 19.89 5.45 -12.90
N ASP A 151 19.24 5.42 -14.07
CA ASP A 151 17.82 5.82 -14.22
C ASP A 151 16.81 4.77 -13.74
N TYR A 152 17.23 3.54 -13.42
CA TYR A 152 16.30 2.47 -13.06
C TYR A 152 15.55 2.76 -11.75
N PRO A 153 16.21 3.13 -10.63
CA PRO A 153 15.52 3.58 -9.42
C PRO A 153 14.60 4.77 -9.69
N MET A 154 15.03 5.70 -10.55
CA MET A 154 14.28 6.92 -10.82
C MET A 154 12.99 6.67 -11.62
N ILE A 155 12.90 5.60 -12.43
CA ILE A 155 11.63 5.17 -13.02
C ILE A 155 10.65 4.76 -11.92
N HIS A 156 11.10 3.96 -10.95
CA HIS A 156 10.25 3.52 -9.84
C HIS A 156 9.77 4.71 -9.00
N GLU A 157 10.64 5.70 -8.77
CA GLU A 157 10.27 6.97 -8.13
C GLU A 157 9.17 7.70 -8.89
N ASP A 158 9.41 8.02 -10.17
CA ASP A 158 8.47 8.76 -11.01
C ASP A 158 7.11 8.04 -11.06
N PHE A 159 7.12 6.70 -11.06
CA PHE A 159 5.93 5.85 -11.13
C PHE A 159 5.18 5.77 -9.79
N ALA A 160 5.90 5.70 -8.66
CA ALA A 160 5.30 5.68 -7.32
C ALA A 160 4.65 7.03 -6.99
N VAL A 161 5.34 8.13 -7.29
CA VAL A 161 4.81 9.49 -7.10
C VAL A 161 3.58 9.71 -7.98
N LEU A 162 3.65 9.33 -9.27
CA LEU A 162 2.50 9.43 -10.18
C LEU A 162 1.29 8.63 -9.65
N TYR A 163 1.52 7.43 -9.11
CA TYR A 163 0.44 6.62 -8.53
C TYR A 163 -0.28 7.35 -7.39
N THR A 164 0.49 7.97 -6.48
CA THR A 164 -0.07 8.65 -5.30
C THR A 164 -0.70 10.00 -5.62
N ASP A 165 -0.19 10.70 -6.62
CA ASP A 165 -0.66 12.06 -6.98
C ASP A 165 -1.94 12.04 -7.83
N LEU A 166 -2.22 10.94 -8.53
CA LEU A 166 -3.46 10.79 -9.30
C LEU A 166 -4.66 10.67 -8.35
N PRO A 167 -5.86 11.18 -8.71
CA PRO A 167 -7.07 10.92 -7.94
C PRO A 167 -7.41 9.43 -7.86
N GLU A 168 -8.06 8.99 -6.78
CA GLU A 168 -8.48 7.59 -6.59
C GLU A 168 -9.49 7.10 -7.65
N SER A 169 -10.19 8.03 -8.32
CA SER A 169 -11.14 7.72 -9.40
C SER A 169 -10.47 7.35 -10.73
N VAL A 170 -9.16 7.56 -10.87
CA VAL A 170 -8.41 7.22 -12.08
C VAL A 170 -8.08 5.73 -12.08
N ASP A 171 -8.22 5.08 -13.23
CA ASP A 171 -7.80 3.68 -13.40
C ASP A 171 -6.27 3.56 -13.28
N ARG A 172 -5.82 2.94 -12.18
CA ARG A 172 -4.40 2.66 -11.89
C ARG A 172 -3.99 1.22 -12.19
N SER A 173 -4.81 0.45 -12.91
CA SER A 173 -4.60 -0.99 -13.14
C SER A 173 -3.24 -1.34 -13.76
N PHE A 174 -2.78 -0.59 -14.77
CA PHE A 174 -1.46 -0.80 -15.36
C PHE A 174 -0.33 -0.50 -14.38
N MET A 175 -0.52 0.50 -13.51
CA MET A 175 0.51 0.82 -12.53
C MET A 175 0.59 -0.24 -11.43
N THR A 176 -0.57 -0.69 -10.95
CA THR A 176 -0.67 -1.85 -10.05
C THR A 176 -0.01 -3.08 -10.67
N ALA A 177 -0.25 -3.37 -11.96
CA ALA A 177 0.37 -4.49 -12.66
C ALA A 177 1.91 -4.37 -12.75
N PHE A 178 2.42 -3.16 -12.97
CA PHE A 178 3.85 -2.89 -12.97
C PHE A 178 4.48 -3.23 -11.61
N PHE A 179 3.99 -2.64 -10.51
CA PHE A 179 4.54 -2.91 -9.17
C PHE A 179 4.33 -4.34 -8.71
N LEU A 180 3.19 -4.95 -9.05
CA LEU A 180 2.90 -6.33 -8.69
C LEU A 180 3.90 -7.30 -9.31
N TRP A 181 4.42 -7.02 -10.51
CA TRP A 181 5.49 -7.82 -11.10
C TRP A 181 6.73 -7.82 -10.21
N PHE A 182 7.21 -6.65 -9.78
CA PHE A 182 8.38 -6.54 -8.91
C PHE A 182 8.13 -7.14 -7.52
N LEU A 183 7.00 -6.83 -6.89
CA LEU A 183 6.66 -7.37 -5.57
C LEU A 183 6.56 -8.90 -5.55
N ARG A 184 6.27 -9.53 -6.68
CA ARG A 184 6.13 -10.99 -6.83
C ARG A 184 7.42 -11.67 -7.27
N GLU A 185 8.11 -11.12 -8.26
CA GLU A 185 9.27 -11.75 -8.91
C GLU A 185 10.61 -11.31 -8.32
N ASP A 186 10.70 -10.08 -7.81
CA ASP A 186 11.89 -9.54 -7.17
C ASP A 186 11.78 -9.67 -5.64
N VAL A 187 12.56 -10.63 -5.13
CA VAL A 187 12.61 -11.06 -3.73
C VAL A 187 13.05 -9.93 -2.79
N GLY A 188 13.88 -9.00 -3.27
CA GLY A 188 14.49 -7.93 -2.47
C GLY A 188 13.97 -6.54 -2.79
N TYR A 189 12.94 -6.43 -3.62
CA TYR A 189 12.52 -5.18 -4.26
C TYR A 189 12.39 -3.99 -3.29
N LEU A 190 11.62 -4.13 -2.20
CA LEU A 190 11.44 -3.01 -1.26
C LEU A 190 12.72 -2.63 -0.51
N ALA A 191 13.57 -3.60 -0.20
CA ALA A 191 14.84 -3.35 0.45
C ALA A 191 15.81 -2.61 -0.48
N GLU A 192 15.86 -3.01 -1.76
CA GLU A 192 16.63 -2.31 -2.79
C GLU A 192 16.12 -0.88 -2.96
N CYS A 193 14.81 -0.71 -3.16
CA CYS A 193 14.19 0.60 -3.31
C CYS A 193 14.51 1.54 -2.15
N LYS A 194 14.41 1.09 -0.88
CA LYS A 194 14.80 1.91 0.28
C LYS A 194 16.20 2.50 0.08
N SER A 195 17.16 1.68 -0.38
CA SER A 195 18.55 2.10 -0.51
C SER A 195 18.84 3.01 -1.71
N THR A 196 18.03 2.94 -2.77
CA THR A 196 18.32 3.59 -4.05
C THR A 196 17.41 4.76 -4.39
N VAL A 197 16.19 4.80 -3.86
CA VAL A 197 15.19 5.82 -4.21
C VAL A 197 15.14 6.98 -3.21
N ASP A 198 14.64 8.14 -3.65
CA ASP A 198 14.36 9.26 -2.76
C ASP A 198 13.43 8.86 -1.60
N PRO A 199 13.70 9.31 -0.35
CA PRO A 199 12.88 8.95 0.81
C PRO A 199 11.39 9.25 0.65
N ASN A 200 11.01 10.38 0.05
CA ASN A 200 9.59 10.71 -0.14
C ASN A 200 8.95 9.82 -1.21
N ALA A 201 9.68 9.51 -2.28
CA ALA A 201 9.23 8.55 -3.28
C ALA A 201 9.08 7.14 -2.69
N PHE A 202 9.94 6.77 -1.73
CA PHE A 202 9.81 5.52 -0.99
C PHE A 202 8.54 5.47 -0.15
N VAL A 203 8.15 6.58 0.51
CA VAL A 203 6.86 6.69 1.19
C VAL A 203 5.70 6.49 0.22
N SER A 204 5.76 7.10 -0.97
CA SER A 204 4.76 6.87 -2.02
C SER A 204 4.71 5.40 -2.44
N LEU A 205 5.86 4.74 -2.59
CA LEU A 205 5.94 3.31 -2.89
C LEU A 205 5.26 2.46 -1.82
N LEU A 206 5.49 2.73 -0.53
CA LEU A 206 4.79 2.02 0.55
C LEU A 206 3.27 2.20 0.46
N LYS A 207 2.77 3.40 0.14
CA LYS A 207 1.33 3.62 -0.09
C LYS A 207 0.80 2.80 -1.27
N VAL A 208 1.60 2.63 -2.33
CA VAL A 208 1.24 1.73 -3.44
C VAL A 208 1.11 0.29 -2.96
N VAL A 209 2.10 -0.21 -2.21
CA VAL A 209 2.09 -1.59 -1.67
C VAL A 209 0.88 -1.81 -0.77
N ASP A 210 0.58 -0.84 0.10
CA ASP A 210 -0.61 -0.89 0.96
C ASP A 210 -1.89 -1.01 0.13
N THR A 211 -2.05 -0.17 -0.90
CA THR A 211 -3.20 -0.21 -1.82
C THR A 211 -3.31 -1.56 -2.56
N VAL A 212 -2.18 -2.13 -2.98
CA VAL A 212 -2.11 -3.46 -3.64
C VAL A 212 -2.60 -4.56 -2.70
N LEU A 213 -2.32 -4.44 -1.41
CA LEU A 213 -2.67 -5.44 -0.40
C LEU A 213 -4.08 -5.26 0.17
N ASP A 214 -4.61 -4.04 0.23
CA ASP A 214 -5.94 -3.71 0.75
C ASP A 214 -7.08 -4.07 -0.21
N SER A 215 -6.79 -4.32 -1.49
CA SER A 215 -7.81 -4.58 -2.54
C SER A 215 -7.97 -6.07 -2.90
N PRO A 216 -8.82 -6.86 -2.21
CA PRO A 216 -9.24 -8.16 -2.71
C PRO A 216 -10.20 -7.97 -3.89
N SER A 217 -9.65 -7.79 -5.09
CA SER A 217 -10.44 -7.78 -6.33
C SER A 217 -11.14 -9.12 -6.48
N HIS A 218 -12.48 -9.14 -6.34
CA HIS A 218 -13.31 -10.34 -6.51
C HIS A 218 -12.95 -11.53 -5.60
N GLY A 219 -12.47 -11.27 -4.38
CA GLY A 219 -12.14 -12.31 -3.40
C GLY A 219 -10.85 -13.08 -3.72
N LYS A 220 -10.02 -12.60 -4.65
CA LYS A 220 -8.66 -13.10 -4.88
C LYS A 220 -7.65 -12.06 -4.42
N THR A 221 -6.82 -12.45 -3.48
CA THR A 221 -5.70 -11.65 -3.00
C THR A 221 -4.59 -11.63 -4.06
N LEU A 222 -4.02 -10.45 -4.32
CA LEU A 222 -2.88 -10.32 -5.23
C LEU A 222 -1.66 -10.95 -4.55
N LYS A 223 -1.00 -11.89 -5.24
CA LYS A 223 0.15 -12.61 -4.67
C LYS A 223 1.43 -11.77 -4.75
N ILE A 224 2.14 -11.61 -3.64
CA ILE A 224 3.46 -10.98 -3.51
C ILE A 224 4.46 -11.93 -2.83
N HIS A 225 5.75 -11.61 -2.94
CA HIS A 225 6.81 -12.35 -2.27
C HIS A 225 6.89 -11.96 -0.77
N TYR A 226 6.94 -12.97 0.11
CA TYR A 226 6.97 -12.77 1.57
C TYR A 226 8.09 -11.82 2.05
N ASN A 227 9.29 -11.91 1.46
CA ASN A 227 10.42 -11.07 1.85
C ASN A 227 10.16 -9.56 1.75
N ASN A 228 9.26 -9.11 0.87
CA ASN A 228 8.88 -7.71 0.79
C ASN A 228 8.10 -7.28 2.05
N VAL A 229 7.20 -8.12 2.57
CA VAL A 229 6.51 -7.87 3.85
C VAL A 229 7.47 -8.00 5.03
N ARG A 230 8.34 -9.01 5.01
CA ARG A 230 9.35 -9.19 6.07
C ARG A 230 10.29 -8.00 6.19
N PHE A 231 10.68 -7.40 5.05
CA PHE A 231 11.44 -6.16 5.04
C PHE A 231 10.67 -5.04 5.77
N VAL A 232 9.36 -4.89 5.51
CA VAL A 232 8.54 -3.86 6.18
C VAL A 232 8.43 -4.12 7.68
N GLU A 233 8.24 -5.37 8.12
CA GLU A 233 8.26 -5.74 9.54
C GLU A 233 9.58 -5.32 10.23
N LEU A 234 10.71 -5.70 9.64
CA LEU A 234 12.04 -5.37 10.17
C LEU A 234 12.30 -3.86 10.14
N TYR A 235 11.81 -3.17 9.12
CA TYR A 235 11.98 -1.72 9.00
C TYR A 235 11.18 -0.98 10.08
N VAL A 236 9.96 -1.44 10.39
CA VAL A 236 9.17 -0.90 11.50
C VAL A 236 9.84 -1.17 12.86
N GLU A 237 10.42 -2.35 13.05
CA GLU A 237 11.23 -2.68 14.24
C GLU A 237 12.43 -1.74 14.39
N GLU A 238 13.15 -1.47 13.30
CA GLU A 238 14.30 -0.56 13.25
C GLU A 238 13.88 0.87 13.59
N LEU A 239 12.83 1.39 12.96
CA LEU A 239 12.34 2.75 13.18
C LEU A 239 11.88 2.96 14.62
N ALA A 240 11.20 1.98 15.21
CA ALA A 240 10.72 2.05 16.59
C ALA A 240 11.87 1.97 17.61
N SER A 241 12.97 1.29 17.27
CA SER A 241 14.12 1.14 18.17
C SER A 241 15.06 2.35 18.13
N ASN A 242 15.14 3.03 16.98
CA ASN A 242 16.14 4.07 16.69
C ASN A 242 15.54 5.49 16.64
N ILE A 243 14.46 5.76 17.38
CA ILE A 243 13.69 7.01 17.31
C ILE A 243 14.55 8.27 17.51
N PHE A 244 15.63 8.18 18.32
CA PHE A 244 16.51 9.31 18.61
C PHE A 244 17.81 9.36 17.80
N ASP A 245 18.08 8.37 16.94
CA ASP A 245 19.38 8.24 16.24
C ASP A 245 19.47 9.10 14.97
N ASN A 246 19.10 10.38 15.06
CA ASN A 246 19.13 11.36 13.97
C ASN A 246 18.21 11.06 12.76
N LEU A 247 17.16 10.25 12.94
CA LEU A 247 16.11 10.12 11.94
C LEU A 247 15.22 11.37 11.96
N ASP A 248 14.90 11.89 10.78
CA ASP A 248 13.90 12.94 10.63
C ASP A 248 12.55 12.43 11.15
N SER A 249 12.12 12.94 12.30
CA SER A 249 10.88 12.50 12.97
C SER A 249 9.66 12.61 12.05
N ASP A 250 9.61 13.62 11.18
CA ASP A 250 8.48 13.81 10.27
C ASP A 250 8.50 12.74 9.17
N PHE A 251 9.68 12.32 8.73
CA PHE A 251 9.84 11.20 7.82
C PHE A 251 9.41 9.88 8.47
N VAL A 252 9.81 9.62 9.72
CA VAL A 252 9.41 8.39 10.44
C VAL A 252 7.89 8.27 10.52
N LEU A 253 7.20 9.35 10.88
CA LEU A 253 5.73 9.35 10.96
C LEU A 253 5.07 9.05 9.61
N LYS A 254 5.58 9.63 8.51
CA LYS A 254 5.08 9.35 7.15
C LYS A 254 5.25 7.89 6.73
N VAL A 255 6.25 7.20 7.27
CA VAL A 255 6.52 5.79 6.97
C VAL A 255 5.68 4.86 7.83
N LEU A 256 5.48 5.17 9.12
CA LEU A 256 4.85 4.25 10.08
C LEU A 256 3.43 3.86 9.67
N CYS A 257 2.58 4.81 9.26
CA CYS A 257 1.21 4.52 8.86
C CYS A 257 1.10 3.49 7.72
N PRO A 258 1.67 3.75 6.51
CA PRO A 258 1.59 2.77 5.42
C PRO A 258 2.33 1.48 5.74
N ALA A 259 3.45 1.51 6.48
CA ALA A 259 4.20 0.31 6.85
C ALA A 259 3.40 -0.62 7.77
N VAL A 260 2.75 -0.07 8.80
CA VAL A 260 1.93 -0.87 9.72
C VAL A 260 0.64 -1.35 9.04
N SER A 261 0.08 -0.57 8.12
CA SER A 261 -1.04 -1.01 7.28
C SER A 261 -0.66 -2.20 6.39
N ILE A 262 0.51 -2.16 5.74
CA ILE A 262 1.05 -3.30 4.97
C ILE A 262 1.15 -4.57 5.83
N ILE A 263 1.70 -4.45 7.05
CA ILE A 263 1.83 -5.59 7.98
C ILE A 263 0.44 -6.14 8.32
N ALA A 264 -0.51 -5.28 8.68
CA ALA A 264 -1.87 -5.67 9.01
C ALA A 264 -2.56 -6.40 7.84
N ASN A 265 -2.50 -5.82 6.64
CA ASN A 265 -3.11 -6.37 5.43
C ASN A 265 -2.45 -7.71 5.04
N ALA A 266 -1.14 -7.82 5.14
CA ALA A 266 -0.43 -9.07 4.87
C ALA A 266 -0.82 -10.19 5.85
N LEU A 267 -0.99 -9.87 7.14
CA LEU A 267 -1.41 -10.84 8.16
C LEU A 267 -2.86 -11.31 7.97
N ILE A 268 -3.75 -10.41 7.54
CA ILE A 268 -5.18 -10.72 7.35
C ILE A 268 -5.39 -11.52 6.07
N TYR A 269 -4.81 -11.07 4.96
CA TYR A 269 -5.10 -11.60 3.63
C TYR A 269 -4.15 -12.72 3.20
N ASN A 270 -3.03 -12.90 3.90
CA ASN A 270 -2.00 -13.89 3.60
C ASN A 270 -1.63 -13.95 2.10
N PRO A 271 -1.21 -12.83 1.49
CA PRO A 271 -1.12 -12.63 0.04
C PRO A 271 0.15 -13.24 -0.57
N PHE A 272 0.62 -14.40 -0.09
CA PHE A 272 1.96 -14.88 -0.45
C PHE A 272 1.96 -15.84 -1.65
N SER A 273 2.99 -15.70 -2.50
CA SER A 273 3.33 -16.68 -3.53
C SER A 273 3.56 -18.07 -2.92
N GLU A 274 3.12 -19.13 -3.60
CA GLU A 274 3.36 -20.51 -3.16
C GLU A 274 4.86 -20.77 -2.98
N GLY A 275 5.24 -21.30 -1.82
CA GLY A 275 6.64 -21.59 -1.48
C GLY A 275 7.47 -20.41 -0.98
N SER A 276 6.94 -19.18 -0.96
CA SER A 276 7.65 -18.00 -0.41
C SER A 276 7.47 -17.81 1.10
N TYR A 277 6.45 -18.45 1.68
CA TYR A 277 6.11 -18.29 3.09
C TYR A 277 6.94 -19.25 3.96
N TYR A 278 7.77 -18.67 4.83
CA TYR A 278 8.49 -19.39 5.87
C TYR A 278 7.77 -19.18 7.21
N ASP A 279 7.73 -20.20 8.07
CA ASP A 279 7.22 -20.04 9.44
C ASP A 279 8.22 -19.23 10.26
N THR A 280 8.14 -17.91 10.12
CA THR A 280 8.94 -16.94 10.85
C THR A 280 8.36 -16.69 12.24
N ASP A 281 9.23 -16.28 13.15
CA ASP A 281 8.80 -15.78 14.45
C ASP A 281 8.60 -14.27 14.38
N GLU A 282 7.34 -13.82 14.44
CA GLU A 282 6.95 -12.41 14.43
C GLU A 282 6.87 -11.82 15.84
N MET A 283 7.47 -12.46 16.84
CA MET A 283 7.41 -12.01 18.24
C MET A 283 7.99 -10.59 18.41
N ASN A 284 9.07 -10.24 17.71
CA ASN A 284 9.64 -8.88 17.79
C ASN A 284 8.67 -7.86 17.19
N THR A 285 8.16 -8.14 16.00
CA THR A 285 7.15 -7.32 15.31
C THR A 285 5.93 -7.12 16.21
N LEU A 286 5.44 -8.18 16.86
CA LEU A 286 4.35 -8.11 17.84
C LEU A 286 4.68 -7.14 18.98
N LYS A 287 5.85 -7.29 19.62
CA LYS A 287 6.27 -6.42 20.72
C LYS A 287 6.34 -4.96 20.31
N THR A 288 6.87 -4.69 19.12
CA THR A 288 6.91 -3.35 18.54
C THR A 288 5.50 -2.78 18.31
N LEU A 289 4.58 -3.56 17.74
CA LEU A 289 3.18 -3.15 17.57
C LEU A 289 2.48 -2.90 18.91
N CYS A 290 2.73 -3.74 19.91
CA CYS A 290 2.23 -3.52 21.27
C CYS A 290 2.76 -2.22 21.86
N ASP A 291 4.05 -1.93 21.74
CA ASP A 291 4.66 -0.70 22.23
C ASP A 291 4.05 0.54 21.56
N MET A 292 3.84 0.49 20.24
CA MET A 292 3.15 1.58 19.51
C MET A 292 1.69 1.74 19.96
N PHE A 293 0.97 0.65 20.13
CA PHE A 293 -0.42 0.70 20.59
C PHE A 293 -0.55 1.33 21.98
N GLU A 294 0.34 0.94 22.89
CA GLU A 294 0.42 1.50 24.23
C GLU A 294 0.79 2.99 24.21
N ALA A 295 1.69 3.40 23.33
CA ALA A 295 2.09 4.80 23.15
C ALA A 295 0.92 5.67 22.66
N ILE A 296 0.18 5.22 21.63
CA ILE A 296 -1.02 5.93 21.13
C ILE A 296 -2.04 6.06 22.25
N TYR A 297 -2.25 4.99 23.01
CA TYR A 297 -3.21 5.00 24.11
C TYR A 297 -2.81 5.96 25.25
N ASP A 298 -1.52 6.05 25.58
CA ASP A 298 -1.04 7.01 26.58
C ASP A 298 -1.29 8.47 26.14
N ILE A 299 -1.14 8.76 24.85
CA ILE A 299 -1.49 10.07 24.26
C ILE A 299 -3.00 10.33 24.44
N ASP A 300 -3.85 9.39 24.00
CA ASP A 300 -5.30 9.51 24.11
C ASP A 300 -5.74 9.70 25.57
N ALA A 301 -5.15 8.96 26.51
CA ALA A 301 -5.46 9.06 27.92
C ALA A 301 -5.00 10.39 28.53
N GLN A 302 -3.89 10.97 28.06
CA GLN A 302 -3.44 12.30 28.47
C GLN A 302 -4.40 13.38 27.99
N GLU A 303 -4.86 13.31 26.74
CA GLU A 303 -5.81 14.26 26.16
C GLU A 303 -7.16 14.24 26.90
N ILE A 304 -7.73 13.05 27.14
CA ILE A 304 -8.99 12.90 27.90
C ILE A 304 -8.87 13.46 29.32
N LEU A 305 -7.71 13.30 29.97
CA LEU A 305 -7.50 13.83 31.32
C LEU A 305 -7.35 15.34 31.33
N SER A 306 -6.63 15.94 30.37
CA SER A 306 -6.59 17.39 30.24
C SER A 306 -7.98 17.99 29.99
N GLU A 307 -8.79 17.36 29.15
CA GLU A 307 -10.18 17.81 28.94
C GLU A 307 -11.01 17.73 30.23
N GLN A 308 -10.77 16.73 31.08
CA GLN A 308 -11.45 16.61 32.38
C GLN A 308 -11.00 17.69 33.36
N ASP A 309 -9.69 17.97 33.42
CA ASP A 309 -9.17 19.02 34.29
C ASP A 309 -9.71 20.40 33.87
N ASP A 310 -9.74 20.69 32.56
CA ASP A 310 -10.34 21.92 32.01
C ASP A 310 -11.85 22.03 32.32
N LEU A 311 -12.59 20.92 32.25
CA LEU A 311 -14.01 20.87 32.60
C LEU A 311 -14.23 21.10 34.11
N ASN A 312 -13.39 20.50 34.96
CA ASN A 312 -13.47 20.68 36.40
C ASN A 312 -13.11 22.12 36.81
N GLU A 313 -12.13 22.74 36.16
CA GLU A 313 -11.81 24.17 36.35
C GLU A 313 -12.96 25.06 35.88
N ALA A 314 -13.57 24.78 34.73
CA ALA A 314 -14.74 25.49 34.23
C ALA A 314 -16.01 25.27 35.08
N GLU A 315 -16.16 24.12 35.74
CA GLU A 315 -17.23 23.85 36.70
C GLU A 315 -17.04 24.62 38.01
N ASN A 316 -15.80 24.79 38.48
CA ASN A 316 -15.50 25.63 39.65
C ASN A 316 -15.83 27.12 39.42
N ASP A 317 -15.88 27.58 38.16
CA ASP A 317 -16.26 28.94 37.78
C ASP A 317 -17.77 29.09 37.42
N ARG A 318 -18.51 28.00 37.27
CA ARG A 318 -19.94 28.02 36.92
C ARG A 318 -20.81 28.02 38.18
N GLY A 319 -21.51 29.12 38.42
CA GLY A 319 -22.49 29.24 39.50
C GLY A 319 -23.60 28.17 39.46
N ASP A 320 -24.09 27.80 40.64
CA ASP A 320 -25.10 26.76 40.89
C ASP A 320 -26.30 26.86 39.92
N GLY A 321 -26.54 25.80 39.12
CA GLY A 321 -27.83 25.61 38.43
C GLY A 321 -27.81 25.11 37.00
N GLN A 322 -26.65 24.87 36.36
CA GLN A 322 -26.61 24.23 35.04
C GLN A 322 -26.57 22.70 35.15
N PRO A 323 -27.28 21.96 34.27
CA PRO A 323 -27.26 20.50 34.27
C PRO A 323 -25.84 19.98 33.97
N LEU A 324 -25.32 19.16 34.88
CA LEU A 324 -24.02 18.50 34.77
C LEU A 324 -23.98 17.64 33.51
N ARG A 325 -22.99 17.88 32.65
CA ARG A 325 -22.69 16.97 31.54
C ARG A 325 -22.14 15.68 32.17
N PRO A 326 -22.52 14.48 31.70
CA PRO A 326 -21.93 13.25 32.24
C PRO A 326 -20.41 13.31 32.06
N ALA A 327 -19.65 13.19 33.16
CA ALA A 327 -18.21 13.15 33.11
C ALA A 327 -17.76 11.95 32.25
N PRO A 328 -16.81 12.11 31.32
CA PRO A 328 -16.24 10.98 30.62
C PRO A 328 -15.68 9.98 31.64
N SER A 329 -15.83 8.69 31.38
CA SER A 329 -15.20 7.66 32.20
C SER A 329 -13.70 7.88 32.26
N LYS A 330 -13.08 7.79 33.45
CA LYS A 330 -11.62 7.89 33.59
C LYS A 330 -10.93 6.86 32.67
N PRO A 331 -9.95 7.27 31.85
CA PRO A 331 -9.24 6.34 30.99
C PRO A 331 -8.38 5.39 31.85
N TYR A 332 -8.21 4.16 31.38
CA TYR A 332 -7.38 3.16 32.04
C TYR A 332 -5.91 3.50 31.85
N ARG A 333 -5.22 4.12 32.81
CA ARG A 333 -3.77 4.32 32.71
C ARG A 333 -2.99 3.11 33.18
N ARG A 334 -1.97 2.74 32.40
CA ARG A 334 -0.93 1.85 32.91
C ARG A 334 -0.04 2.60 33.90
N PRO A 335 0.24 2.00 35.07
CA PRO A 335 1.08 2.64 36.08
C PRO A 335 2.56 2.71 35.66
N PHE A 336 3.02 1.81 34.79
CA PHE A 336 4.41 1.78 34.32
C PHE A 336 4.46 1.58 32.81
N LEU A 337 5.05 2.54 32.11
CA LEU A 337 5.38 2.47 30.68
C LEU A 337 6.87 2.17 30.54
N SER A 338 7.22 1.28 29.60
CA SER A 338 8.61 1.08 29.21
C SER A 338 9.21 2.36 28.62
N GLN A 339 10.54 2.44 28.55
CA GLN A 339 11.20 3.58 27.91
C GLN A 339 10.82 3.65 26.42
N SER A 340 10.79 2.51 25.72
CA SER A 340 10.37 2.45 24.31
C SER A 340 8.98 3.05 24.07
N VAL A 341 8.01 2.74 24.94
CA VAL A 341 6.66 3.29 24.83
C VAL A 341 6.63 4.80 25.04
N LYS A 342 7.43 5.32 25.99
CA LYS A 342 7.53 6.77 26.22
C LYS A 342 8.16 7.50 25.03
N ASP A 343 9.18 6.89 24.43
CA ASP A 343 9.89 7.46 23.27
C ASP A 343 8.99 7.49 22.04
N LEU A 344 8.24 6.40 21.80
CA LEU A 344 7.20 6.33 20.78
C LEU A 344 6.09 7.35 21.04
N ALA A 345 5.62 7.48 22.30
CA ALA A 345 4.58 8.46 22.62
C ALA A 345 5.06 9.88 22.35
N PHE A 346 6.32 10.20 22.66
CA PHE A 346 6.91 11.50 22.34
C PHE A 346 6.94 11.77 20.83
N LEU A 347 7.35 10.79 20.02
CA LEU A 347 7.35 10.91 18.56
C LEU A 347 5.93 11.08 18.01
N LEU A 348 5.01 10.21 18.42
CA LEU A 348 3.64 10.13 17.91
C LEU A 348 2.78 11.35 18.30
N LYS A 349 3.13 12.09 19.36
CA LYS A 349 2.48 13.37 19.69
C LYS A 349 2.57 14.43 18.59
N ARG A 350 3.50 14.28 17.64
CA ARG A 350 3.64 15.18 16.50
C ARG A 350 2.69 14.82 15.35
N ALA A 351 2.14 13.61 15.34
CA ALA A 351 1.20 13.18 14.31
C ALA A 351 -0.16 13.86 14.49
N SER A 352 -0.87 14.05 13.39
CA SER A 352 -2.25 14.53 13.41
C SER A 352 -3.20 13.47 14.00
N ALA A 353 -4.35 13.92 14.51
CA ALA A 353 -5.36 13.01 15.05
C ALA A 353 -5.87 11.98 14.02
N ALA A 354 -5.87 12.35 12.74
CA ALA A 354 -6.21 11.45 11.64
C ALA A 354 -5.15 10.35 11.44
N GLU A 355 -3.87 10.71 11.42
CA GLU A 355 -2.76 9.75 11.30
C GLU A 355 -2.72 8.79 12.51
N LEU A 356 -2.94 9.30 13.72
CA LEU A 356 -3.05 8.45 14.92
C LEU A 356 -4.22 7.48 14.83
N ALA A 357 -5.36 7.91 14.27
CA ALA A 357 -6.52 7.05 14.09
C ALA A 357 -6.30 5.94 13.05
N GLU A 358 -5.63 6.27 11.94
CA GLU A 358 -5.23 5.30 10.92
C GLU A 358 -4.24 4.27 11.51
N LEU A 359 -3.18 4.75 12.17
CA LEU A 359 -2.17 3.90 12.79
C LEU A 359 -2.79 2.98 13.86
N ARG A 360 -3.66 3.52 14.73
CA ARG A 360 -4.41 2.74 15.73
C ARG A 360 -5.25 1.64 15.08
N THR A 361 -5.91 1.95 13.98
CA THR A 361 -6.75 0.98 13.24
C THR A 361 -5.90 -0.15 12.67
N SER A 362 -4.79 0.18 12.02
CA SER A 362 -3.87 -0.80 11.45
C SER A 362 -3.21 -1.67 12.51
N ILE A 363 -2.82 -1.10 13.65
CA ILE A 363 -2.27 -1.88 14.78
C ILE A 363 -3.32 -2.84 15.35
N LEU A 364 -4.55 -2.41 15.57
CA LEU A 364 -5.63 -3.31 16.05
C LEU A 364 -5.83 -4.50 15.12
N LYS A 365 -5.95 -4.23 13.81
CA LYS A 365 -6.05 -5.25 12.77
C LYS A 365 -4.89 -6.26 12.85
N ALA A 366 -3.66 -5.77 12.95
CA ALA A 366 -2.46 -6.61 13.06
C ALA A 366 -2.44 -7.43 14.36
N LEU A 367 -2.74 -6.83 15.51
CA LEU A 367 -2.80 -7.53 16.80
C LEU A 367 -3.86 -8.63 16.79
N GLY A 368 -5.05 -8.38 16.24
CA GLY A 368 -6.09 -9.40 16.12
C GLY A 368 -5.63 -10.59 15.27
N ALA A 369 -5.03 -10.32 14.11
CA ALA A 369 -4.51 -11.35 13.23
C ALA A 369 -3.39 -12.18 13.88
N LEU A 370 -2.44 -11.53 14.57
CA LEU A 370 -1.36 -12.21 15.31
C LEU A 370 -1.92 -13.06 16.46
N ALA A 371 -2.89 -12.55 17.23
CA ALA A 371 -3.49 -13.30 18.34
C ALA A 371 -4.15 -14.61 17.86
N SER A 372 -4.74 -14.60 16.66
CA SER A 372 -5.32 -15.81 16.06
C SER A 372 -4.28 -16.76 15.46
N LYS A 373 -3.04 -16.31 15.22
CA LYS A 373 -2.01 -17.07 14.51
C LYS A 373 -1.28 -18.07 15.40
N LYS A 374 -0.80 -17.65 16.58
CA LYS A 374 -0.07 -18.52 17.54
C LYS A 374 -0.48 -18.18 18.98
N GLU A 375 -0.66 -19.20 19.82
CA GLU A 375 -1.06 -19.02 21.23
C GLU A 375 -0.08 -18.15 22.01
N LYS A 376 1.23 -18.34 21.80
CA LYS A 376 2.30 -17.51 22.41
C LYS A 376 2.16 -16.01 22.15
N TYR A 377 1.56 -15.61 21.03
CA TYR A 377 1.33 -14.20 20.72
C TYR A 377 0.18 -13.63 21.56
N ALA A 378 -0.90 -14.40 21.73
CA ALA A 378 -2.01 -14.02 22.60
C ALA A 378 -1.59 -14.00 24.08
N GLU A 379 -0.67 -14.88 24.49
CA GLU A 379 -0.05 -14.86 25.82
C GLU A 379 0.76 -13.58 26.07
N GLU A 380 1.65 -13.18 25.15
CA GLU A 380 2.41 -11.92 25.26
C GLU A 380 1.47 -10.70 25.37
N MET A 381 0.37 -10.68 24.63
CA MET A 381 -0.65 -9.62 24.74
C MET A 381 -1.35 -9.61 26.10
N ALA A 382 -1.53 -10.80 26.71
CA ALA A 382 -2.10 -10.95 28.03
C ALA A 382 -1.13 -10.53 29.14
N ASP A 383 0.15 -10.87 29.02
CA ASP A 383 1.22 -10.34 29.86
C ASP A 383 1.29 -8.82 29.77
N ARG A 384 1.08 -8.33 28.54
CA ARG A 384 0.78 -6.95 28.17
C ARG A 384 -0.30 -6.33 29.07
N ARG A 385 -1.39 -7.04 29.35
CA ARG A 385 -2.68 -6.46 29.75
C ARG A 385 -3.20 -5.49 28.69
N LEU A 386 -3.20 -5.89 27.42
CA LEU A 386 -3.72 -5.07 26.32
C LEU A 386 -5.24 -5.01 26.25
N VAL A 387 -5.95 -6.00 26.80
CA VAL A 387 -7.42 -6.08 26.75
C VAL A 387 -8.13 -4.78 27.23
N PRO A 388 -7.80 -4.20 28.40
CA PRO A 388 -8.37 -2.92 28.83
C PRO A 388 -8.12 -1.75 27.86
N LEU A 389 -6.94 -1.73 27.20
CA LEU A 389 -6.58 -0.68 26.25
C LEU A 389 -7.44 -0.80 24.98
N VAL A 390 -7.60 -2.02 24.45
CA VAL A 390 -8.46 -2.27 23.28
C VAL A 390 -9.92 -1.90 23.56
N ILE A 391 -10.45 -2.23 24.74
CA ILE A 391 -11.81 -1.83 25.15
C ILE A 391 -11.95 -0.31 25.18
N SER A 392 -10.94 0.38 25.70
CA SER A 392 -10.94 1.84 25.79
C SER A 392 -10.89 2.49 24.40
N CYS A 393 -10.13 1.93 23.45
CA CYS A 393 -10.10 2.39 22.07
C CYS A 393 -11.46 2.30 21.37
N ALA A 394 -12.34 1.37 21.77
CA ALA A 394 -13.68 1.28 21.19
C ALA A 394 -14.55 2.53 21.47
N ARG A 395 -14.16 3.36 22.44
CA ARG A 395 -14.84 4.61 22.81
C ARG A 395 -14.37 5.82 22.00
N ILE A 396 -13.22 5.72 21.33
CA ILE A 396 -12.58 6.82 20.59
C ILE A 396 -12.91 6.67 19.11
N THR A 397 -14.07 7.19 18.70
CA THR A 397 -14.61 7.02 17.33
C THR A 397 -14.56 8.30 16.48
N VAL A 398 -14.17 9.44 17.05
CA VAL A 398 -14.26 10.77 16.42
C VAL A 398 -13.57 10.82 15.05
N HIS A 399 -12.40 10.19 14.93
CA HIS A 399 -11.59 10.18 13.69
C HIS A 399 -11.59 8.82 12.98
N SER A 400 -12.30 7.82 13.50
CA SER A 400 -12.41 6.48 12.90
C SER A 400 -13.78 5.87 13.23
N PRO A 401 -14.77 5.99 12.31
CA PRO A 401 -16.14 5.57 12.59
C PRO A 401 -16.28 4.04 12.81
N PHE A 402 -15.36 3.24 12.27
CA PHE A 402 -15.33 1.78 12.41
C PHE A 402 -14.39 1.28 13.52
N GLN A 403 -13.79 2.18 14.30
CA GLN A 403 -12.85 1.84 15.37
C GLN A 403 -13.43 0.81 16.35
N MET A 404 -14.70 1.00 16.73
CA MET A 404 -15.41 0.09 17.63
C MET A 404 -15.49 -1.33 17.06
N GLN A 405 -15.80 -1.47 15.77
CA GLN A 405 -15.88 -2.78 15.11
C GLN A 405 -14.51 -3.47 15.03
N HIS A 406 -13.45 -2.71 14.74
CA HIS A 406 -12.08 -3.24 14.76
C HIS A 406 -11.65 -3.66 16.17
N ALA A 407 -11.98 -2.89 17.20
CA ALA A 407 -11.70 -3.22 18.59
C ALA A 407 -12.43 -4.52 19.02
N ILE A 408 -13.73 -4.64 18.71
CA ILE A 408 -14.51 -5.86 18.99
C ILE A 408 -13.91 -7.08 18.27
N THR A 409 -13.55 -6.93 17.00
CA THR A 409 -12.92 -8.02 16.21
C THR A 409 -11.58 -8.43 16.80
N THR A 410 -10.78 -7.45 17.25
CA THR A 410 -9.48 -7.71 17.88
C THR A 410 -9.65 -8.43 19.21
N LEU A 411 -10.59 -7.98 20.05
CA LEU A 411 -10.92 -8.62 21.33
C LEU A 411 -11.39 -10.05 21.13
N SER A 412 -12.24 -10.31 20.14
CA SER A 412 -12.74 -11.67 19.89
C SER A 412 -11.62 -12.64 19.51
N MET A 413 -10.60 -12.16 18.79
CA MET A 413 -9.41 -12.94 18.46
C MET A 413 -8.48 -13.13 19.66
N MET A 414 -8.19 -12.08 20.43
CA MET A 414 -7.34 -12.14 21.63
C MET A 414 -7.94 -13.04 22.73
N CYS A 415 -9.26 -12.99 22.89
CA CYS A 415 -10.00 -13.74 23.92
C CYS A 415 -10.24 -15.21 23.56
N LYS A 416 -9.64 -15.73 22.47
CA LYS A 416 -9.46 -17.18 22.32
C LYS A 416 -8.49 -17.72 23.37
N HIS A 417 -7.57 -16.89 23.86
CA HIS A 417 -6.63 -17.25 24.92
C HIS A 417 -7.21 -16.96 26.31
N ARG A 418 -7.11 -17.94 27.21
CA ARG A 418 -7.75 -17.92 28.54
C ARG A 418 -7.40 -16.71 29.39
N ARG A 419 -6.13 -16.33 29.44
CA ARG A 419 -5.68 -15.20 30.27
C ARG A 419 -6.26 -13.86 29.80
N ASN A 420 -6.50 -13.71 28.50
CA ASN A 420 -7.19 -12.53 27.97
C ASN A 420 -8.68 -12.51 28.34
N GLN A 421 -9.32 -13.68 28.43
CA GLN A 421 -10.70 -13.80 28.93
C GLN A 421 -10.80 -13.38 30.40
N GLU A 422 -9.86 -13.83 31.23
CA GLU A 422 -9.76 -13.45 32.64
C GLU A 422 -9.55 -11.93 32.79
N LEU A 423 -8.65 -11.34 31.98
CA LEU A 423 -8.45 -9.89 31.96
C LEU A 423 -9.70 -9.12 31.49
N LEU A 424 -10.39 -9.58 30.44
CA LEU A 424 -11.64 -8.98 29.96
C LEU A 424 -12.71 -8.95 31.05
N PHE A 425 -12.67 -9.92 31.94
CA PHE A 425 -13.61 -10.09 33.03
C PHE A 425 -13.25 -9.28 34.27
N GLU A 426 -11.95 -9.05 34.52
CA GLU A 426 -11.47 -8.16 35.58
C GLU A 426 -11.70 -6.67 35.28
N VAL A 427 -11.94 -6.28 34.03
CA VAL A 427 -12.26 -4.88 33.69
C VAL A 427 -13.66 -4.53 34.19
N GLU A 428 -13.73 -3.78 35.30
CA GLU A 428 -14.97 -3.14 35.75
C GLU A 428 -15.52 -2.23 34.64
N GLN A 429 -16.61 -2.63 34.00
CA GLN A 429 -17.37 -1.74 33.13
C GLN A 429 -18.36 -0.96 33.98
N THR A 430 -18.18 0.36 34.05
CA THR A 430 -19.26 1.27 34.45
C THR A 430 -20.51 0.98 33.60
N PRO A 431 -21.74 1.02 34.17
CA PRO A 431 -22.99 0.53 33.56
C PRO A 431 -23.44 1.20 32.24
N THR A 432 -22.64 2.13 31.70
CA THR A 432 -22.81 2.80 30.40
C THR A 432 -21.78 2.33 29.36
N GLY A 433 -21.32 1.08 29.46
CA GLY A 433 -20.28 0.52 28.59
C GLY A 433 -20.64 0.59 27.09
N ALA A 434 -19.72 1.13 26.28
CA ALA A 434 -19.86 1.18 24.81
C ALA A 434 -19.91 -0.21 24.14
N ILE A 435 -19.53 -1.26 24.86
CA ILE A 435 -19.58 -2.65 24.42
C ILE A 435 -20.44 -3.43 25.42
N ASP A 436 -21.50 -4.07 24.94
CA ASP A 436 -22.32 -5.00 25.71
C ASP A 436 -21.50 -6.25 26.07
N HIS A 437 -21.04 -6.31 27.32
CA HIS A 437 -20.14 -7.35 27.82
C HIS A 437 -20.80 -8.72 27.87
N GLU A 438 -22.08 -8.79 28.24
CA GLU A 438 -22.83 -10.05 28.23
C GLU A 438 -22.98 -10.59 26.80
N LYS A 439 -23.28 -9.71 25.84
CA LYS A 439 -23.34 -10.10 24.43
C LYS A 439 -21.99 -10.53 23.88
N LEU A 440 -20.90 -9.82 24.22
CA LEU A 440 -19.55 -10.19 23.80
C LEU A 440 -19.12 -11.55 24.38
N LEU A 441 -19.40 -11.80 25.67
CA LEU A 441 -19.13 -13.09 26.31
C LEU A 441 -19.95 -14.22 25.66
N ALA A 442 -21.22 -13.96 25.35
CA ALA A 442 -22.07 -14.92 24.64
C ALA A 442 -21.54 -15.23 23.22
N GLU A 443 -21.09 -14.22 22.47
CA GLU A 443 -20.43 -14.41 21.15
C GLU A 443 -19.12 -15.21 21.26
N LEU A 444 -18.43 -15.11 22.40
CA LEU A 444 -17.26 -15.91 22.73
C LEU A 444 -17.59 -17.33 23.25
N GLY A 445 -18.87 -17.69 23.37
CA GLY A 445 -19.31 -18.98 23.91
C GLY A 445 -19.08 -19.12 25.42
N MET A 446 -19.13 -18.02 26.16
CA MET A 446 -18.86 -17.96 27.59
C MET A 446 -20.00 -17.30 28.37
N ARG A 447 -20.14 -17.66 29.65
CA ARG A 447 -21.04 -17.02 30.60
C ARG A 447 -20.31 -16.72 31.90
N ALA A 448 -20.58 -15.54 32.45
CA ALA A 448 -20.19 -15.16 33.80
C ALA A 448 -21.10 -15.86 34.82
N VAL A 449 -20.50 -16.60 35.77
CA VAL A 449 -21.20 -17.26 36.88
C VAL A 449 -20.50 -16.87 38.18
N VAL A 450 -21.27 -16.47 39.18
CA VAL A 450 -20.73 -16.19 40.52
C VAL A 450 -20.60 -17.53 41.25
N ASP A 451 -19.39 -17.87 41.66
CA ASP A 451 -19.13 -19.08 42.42
C ASP A 451 -19.68 -18.98 43.85
N ALA A 452 -19.69 -20.11 44.57
CA ALA A 452 -20.20 -20.19 45.93
C ALA A 452 -19.41 -19.33 46.96
N THR A 453 -18.24 -18.81 46.59
CA THR A 453 -17.41 -17.91 47.40
C THR A 453 -17.68 -16.43 47.11
N GLY A 454 -18.63 -16.13 46.22
CA GLY A 454 -18.89 -14.77 45.75
C GLY A 454 -17.86 -14.29 44.71
N LYS A 455 -16.97 -15.18 44.26
CA LYS A 455 -16.00 -14.87 43.21
C LYS A 455 -16.62 -15.18 41.85
N LEU A 456 -16.57 -14.16 41.02
CA LEU A 456 -16.98 -14.17 39.63
C LEU A 456 -16.06 -15.15 38.85
N LYS A 457 -16.65 -16.10 38.10
CA LYS A 457 -15.98 -17.18 37.35
C LYS A 457 -16.55 -17.29 35.93
N LEU A 458 -15.72 -17.63 34.95
CA LEU A 458 -16.15 -17.88 33.57
C LEU A 458 -16.45 -19.37 33.36
N GLU A 459 -17.61 -19.67 32.77
CA GLU A 459 -18.01 -21.00 32.32
C GLU A 459 -18.22 -20.99 30.81
N LYS A 460 -17.84 -22.08 30.12
CA LYS A 460 -18.21 -22.26 28.71
C LYS A 460 -19.70 -22.56 28.62
N LEU A 461 -20.37 -21.94 27.64
CA LEU A 461 -21.78 -22.18 27.31
C LEU A 461 -21.99 -23.58 26.73
#